data_AF-A0A815VX40-F1
#
_entry.id   AF-A0A815VX40-F1
#
_cell.length_a   1.000
_cell.length_b   1.000
_cell.length_c   1.000
_cell.angle_alpha   90.00
_cell.angle_beta   90.00
_cell.angle_gamma   90.00
#
_symmetry.space_group_name_H-M   'P 1'
#
loop_
_entity.id
_entity.type
_entity.pdbx_description
1 polymer ?
#
loop_
_entity_poly.entity_id
_entity_poly.type
_entity_poly.pdbx_seq_one_letter_code
_entity_poly.pdbx_strand_id
1 'polypeptide(L)'
;MTTRNDLTLEDKINAIKLNEAGLTYRKLRDKFNIAIGAISNVIKRRAEYMSDYENNLNKIVKRETSHDSELHPLLAEFQSKLI
;
A
#
# COMPACT_ATOMS: atom_id res chain seq x y z
N MET A 1 -29.55 0.40 -0.69
CA MET A 1 -28.58 1.20 0.08
C MET A 1 -27.19 0.88 -0.46
N THR A 2 -26.49 1.84 -1.05
CA THR A 2 -25.10 1.66 -1.50
C THR A 2 -24.21 1.72 -0.26
N THR A 3 -23.76 0.57 0.22
CA THR A 3 -22.72 0.50 1.25
C THR A 3 -21.47 1.16 0.66
N ARG A 4 -20.95 2.20 1.31
CA ARG A 4 -19.64 2.75 0.94
C ARG A 4 -18.62 1.66 1.26
N ASN A 5 -18.07 1.03 0.22
CA ASN A 5 -16.92 0.17 0.37
C ASN A 5 -15.73 1.07 0.70
N ASP A 6 -15.45 1.20 1.99
CA ASP A 6 -14.28 1.92 2.46
C ASP A 6 -13.04 1.08 2.19
N LEU A 7 -12.13 1.62 1.39
CA LEU A 7 -10.84 0.99 1.11
C LEU A 7 -9.94 1.08 2.35
N THR A 8 -9.25 -0.02 2.65
CA THR A 8 -8.17 -0.02 3.62
C THR A 8 -6.98 0.81 3.11
N LEU A 9 -6.03 1.16 4.00
CA LEU A 9 -4.80 1.85 3.58
C LEU A 9 -4.02 1.00 2.57
N GLU A 10 -3.95 -0.31 2.78
CA GLU A 10 -3.24 -1.23 1.89
C GLU A 10 -3.90 -1.31 0.49
N ASP A 11 -5.23 -1.35 0.42
CA ASP A 11 -5.94 -1.31 -0.86
C ASP A 11 -5.68 -0.02 -1.64
N LYS A 12 -5.59 1.12 -0.94
CA LYS A 12 -5.26 2.42 -1.55
C LYS A 12 -3.86 2.39 -2.14
N ILE A 13 -2.87 1.85 -1.41
CA ILE A 13 -1.49 1.71 -1.88
C ILE A 13 -1.42 0.77 -3.09
N ASN A 14 -2.12 -0.35 -3.04
CA ASN A 14 -2.18 -1.29 -4.15
C ASN A 14 -2.82 -0.65 -5.39
N ALA A 15 -3.87 0.16 -5.23
CA ALA A 15 -4.47 0.89 -6.33
C ALA A 15 -3.50 1.92 -6.95
N ILE A 16 -2.70 2.62 -6.14
CA ILE A 16 -1.67 3.56 -6.61
C ILE A 16 -0.59 2.81 -7.40
N LYS A 17 0.00 1.76 -6.84
CA LYS A 17 1.06 0.97 -7.49
C LYS A 17 0.60 0.38 -8.81
N LEU A 18 -0.62 -0.14 -8.87
CA LEU A 18 -1.19 -0.68 -10.10
C LEU A 18 -1.42 0.42 -11.14
N ASN A 19 -1.85 1.62 -10.72
CA ASN A 19 -1.98 2.74 -11.64
C ASN A 19 -0.64 3.19 -12.22
N GLU A 20 0.41 3.25 -11.39
CA GLU A 20 1.78 3.57 -11.82
C GLU A 20 2.34 2.49 -12.77
N ALA A 21 1.97 1.22 -12.58
CA ALA A 21 2.25 0.13 -13.51
C ALA A 21 1.42 0.17 -14.81
N GLY A 22 0.55 1.19 -14.98
CA GLY A 22 -0.22 1.42 -16.21
C GLY A 22 -1.65 0.85 -16.22
N LEU A 23 -2.18 0.36 -15.10
CA LEU A 23 -3.60 -0.02 -15.06
C LEU A 23 -4.50 1.22 -15.17
N THR A 24 -5.53 1.08 -16.01
CA THR A 24 -6.54 2.12 -16.21
C THR A 24 -7.53 2.19 -15.04
N TYR A 25 -8.15 3.35 -14.85
CA TYR A 25 -9.12 3.57 -13.77
C TYR A 25 -10.33 2.64 -13.85
N ARG A 26 -10.72 2.20 -15.05
CA ARG A 26 -11.80 1.23 -15.24
C ARG A 26 -11.42 -0.15 -14.68
N LYS A 27 -10.20 -0.62 -14.97
CA LYS A 27 -9.70 -1.89 -14.41
C LYS A 27 -9.55 -1.83 -12.89
N LEU A 28 -9.12 -0.69 -12.35
CA LEU A 28 -9.04 -0.46 -10.90
C LEU A 28 -10.43 -0.47 -10.25
N ARG A 29 -11.44 0.14 -10.89
CA ARG A 29 -12.83 0.09 -10.42
C ARG A 29 -13.32 -1.34 -10.32
N ASP A 30 -13.09 -2.11 -11.38
CA ASP A 30 -13.58 -3.49 -11.42
C ASP A 30 -12.85 -4.36 -10.40
N LYS A 31 -11.55 -4.11 -10.15
CA LYS A 31 -10.74 -4.85 -9.17
C LYS A 31 -11.09 -4.54 -7.71
N PHE A 32 -11.27 -3.27 -7.38
CA PHE A 32 -11.52 -2.82 -5.99
C PHE A 32 -13.00 -2.58 -5.70
N ASN A 33 -13.87 -2.77 -6.70
CA ASN A 33 -15.31 -2.54 -6.64
C ASN A 33 -15.70 -1.16 -6.04
N ILE A 34 -15.01 -0.10 -6.50
CA ILE A 34 -15.24 1.29 -6.05
C ILE A 34 -15.40 2.26 -7.20
N ALA A 35 -16.16 3.33 -6.99
CA ALA A 35 -16.41 4.35 -8.01
C ALA A 35 -15.11 4.99 -8.55
N ILE A 36 -15.11 5.35 -9.84
CA ILE A 36 -13.96 5.99 -10.49
C ILE A 36 -13.55 7.29 -9.79
N GLY A 37 -14.51 8.06 -9.28
CA GLY A 37 -14.22 9.26 -8.49
C GLY A 37 -13.44 8.96 -7.20
N ALA A 38 -13.73 7.84 -6.54
CA ALA A 38 -12.98 7.40 -5.37
C ALA A 38 -11.55 7.01 -5.74
N ILE A 39 -11.36 6.29 -6.86
CA ILE A 39 -10.02 5.94 -7.39
C ILE A 39 -9.22 7.21 -7.71
N SER A 40 -9.84 8.18 -8.39
CA SER A 40 -9.19 9.45 -8.70
C SER A 40 -8.74 10.17 -7.44
N ASN A 41 -9.58 10.21 -6.40
CA ASN A 41 -9.21 10.79 -5.10
C ASN A 41 -8.05 10.04 -4.43
N VAL A 42 -8.03 8.70 -4.53
CA VAL A 42 -6.93 7.89 -4.00
C VAL A 42 -5.60 8.24 -4.68
N ILE A 43 -5.59 8.31 -6.01
CA ILE A 43 -4.39 8.60 -6.81
C ILE A 43 -3.90 10.05 -6.61
N LYS A 44 -4.83 11.01 -6.47
CA LYS A 44 -4.49 12.41 -6.16
C LYS A 44 -3.78 12.55 -4.82
N ARG A 45 -4.21 11.79 -3.81
CA ARG A 45 -3.65 11.81 -2.44
C ARG A 45 -2.53 10.77 -2.24
N ARG A 46 -1.89 10.29 -3.31
CA ARG A 46 -0.91 9.20 -3.24
C ARG A 46 0.24 9.45 -2.25
N ALA A 47 0.74 10.68 -2.18
CA ALA A 47 1.87 11.02 -1.31
C ALA A 47 1.52 10.85 0.18
N GLU A 48 0.30 11.25 0.56
CA GLU A 48 -0.20 11.10 1.93
C GLU A 48 -0.30 9.62 2.31
N TYR A 49 -0.93 8.81 1.46
CA TYR A 49 -1.09 7.38 1.75
C TYR A 49 0.24 6.63 1.80
N MET A 50 1.16 6.92 0.87
CA MET A 50 2.49 6.30 0.87
C MET A 50 3.26 6.63 2.15
N SER A 51 3.24 7.90 2.57
CA SER A 51 3.84 8.34 3.84
C SER A 51 3.19 7.63 5.04
N ASP A 52 1.86 7.55 5.10
CA ASP A 52 1.14 6.87 6.17
C ASP A 52 1.46 5.37 6.22
N TYR A 53 1.61 4.73 5.06
CA TYR A 53 1.95 3.32 4.95
C TYR A 53 3.37 3.04 5.44
N GLU A 54 4.35 3.82 4.99
CA GLU A 54 5.74 3.74 5.45
C GLU A 54 5.86 4.02 6.95
N ASN A 55 5.17 5.02 7.46
CA ASN A 55 5.16 5.34 8.89
C ASN A 55 4.49 4.25 9.74
N ASN A 56 3.44 3.59 9.24
CA ASN A 56 2.82 2.45 9.93
C ASN A 56 3.73 1.22 9.94
N LEU A 57 4.38 0.90 8.81
CA LEU A 57 5.38 -0.17 8.76
C LEU A 57 6.52 0.11 9.73
N ASN A 58 7.04 1.34 9.75
CA ASN A 58 8.10 1.73 10.68
C ASN A 58 7.67 1.66 12.15
N LYS A 59 6.38 1.87 12.46
CA LYS A 59 5.85 1.69 13.83
C LYS A 59 5.73 0.22 14.21
N ILE A 60 5.34 -0.65 13.28
CA ILE A 60 5.29 -2.10 13.49
C ILE A 60 6.71 -2.62 13.75
N VAL A 61 7.67 -2.28 12.87
CA VAL A 61 9.07 -2.66 13.03
C VAL A 61 9.66 -2.14 14.34
N LYS A 62 9.40 -0.88 14.73
CA LYS A 62 9.89 -0.33 16.02
C LYS A 62 9.36 -1.06 17.24
N ARG A 63 8.12 -1.56 17.18
CA ARG A 63 7.54 -2.38 18.26
C ARG A 63 8.16 -3.77 18.28
N GLU A 64 8.37 -4.37 17.11
CA GLU A 64 9.02 -5.68 16.99
C GLU A 64 10.50 -5.63 17.42
N THR A 65 11.23 -4.55 17.15
CA THR A 65 12.62 -4.40 17.64
C THR A 65 12.72 -4.11 19.14
N SER A 66 11.60 -3.87 19.81
CA SER A 66 11.54 -3.69 21.28
C SER A 66 11.07 -4.96 22.00
N HIS A 67 10.78 -6.03 21.26
CA HIS A 67 10.61 -7.38 21.79
C HIS A 67 11.75 -8.22 21.21
N ASP A 68 12.74 -8.45 22.06
CA ASP A 68 13.99 -9.18 21.86
C ASP A 68 14.04 -10.18 20.69
N SER A 69 15.20 -10.14 20.00
CA SER A 69 15.90 -11.30 19.43
C SER A 69 15.03 -12.35 18.69
N GLU A 70 15.05 -12.32 17.36
CA GLU A 70 15.37 -13.47 16.48
C GLU A 70 14.91 -13.20 15.03
N LEU A 71 15.92 -12.99 14.18
CA LEU A 71 16.00 -13.26 12.73
C LEU A 71 14.69 -13.55 11.96
N HIS A 72 14.31 -12.61 11.08
CA HIS A 72 13.48 -12.94 9.92
C HIS A 72 14.32 -12.83 8.61
N PRO A 73 14.48 -13.91 7.82
CA PRO A 73 15.45 -14.01 6.72
C PRO A 73 15.11 -13.22 5.44
N LEU A 74 14.02 -12.45 5.42
CA LEU A 74 13.55 -11.78 4.20
C LEU A 74 14.28 -10.46 3.87
N LEU A 75 15.11 -9.94 4.79
CA LEU A 75 15.92 -8.75 4.56
C LEU A 75 17.28 -9.06 3.88
N ALA A 76 17.72 -10.32 3.87
CA ALA A 76 19.01 -10.70 3.30
C ALA A 76 19.02 -10.78 1.75
N GLU A 77 17.85 -10.95 1.12
CA GLU A 77 17.78 -11.20 -0.33
C GLU A 77 17.78 -9.92 -1.18
N PHE A 78 17.54 -8.75 -0.58
CA PHE A 78 17.53 -7.47 -1.30
C PHE A 78 18.92 -6.79 -1.38
N GLN A 79 19.88 -7.18 -0.54
CA GLN A 79 21.23 -6.60 -0.56
C GLN A 79 22.25 -7.38 -1.41
N SER A 80 21.95 -8.61 -1.83
CA SER A 80 22.88 -9.44 -2.61
C SER A 80 22.74 -9.31 -4.14
N LYS A 81 21.76 -8.55 -4.64
CA LYS A 81 21.57 -8.27 -6.09
C LYS A 81 22.10 -6.92 -6.55
N LEU A 82 22.88 -6.24 -5.71
CA LEU A 82 23.59 -5.01 -6.05
C LEU A 82 25.11 -5.18 -5.82
N ILE A 83 25.66 -6.27 -6.34
CA ILE A 83 27.09 -6.42 -6.67
C ILE A 83 27.16 -7.02 -8.07
#